data_AF-A0AAU1P2Z8-F1
#
_entry.id   AF-A0AAU1P2Z8-F1
#
_cell.length_a   1.000
_cell.length_b   1.000
_cell.length_c   1.000
_cell.angle_alpha   90.00
_cell.angle_beta   90.00
_cell.angle_gamma   90.00
#
_symmetry.space_group_name_H-M   'P 1'
#
loop_
_entity.id
_entity.type
_entity.pdbx_description
1 polymer ?
#
loop_
_entity_poly.entity_id
_entity_poly.type
_entity_poly.pdbx_seq_one_letter_code
_entity_poly.pdbx_strand_id
1 'polypeptide(L)'
;MRPDTPADHHAEAERLLRTAEQYPEDQEPLLLQAAAHLELAGDRARATTLYDRLLTGPAENLALIKALQAANLWEYGHEAEARAMIDGIRASTPQDPAPWAIVAETLEAHDEPDAAHATFTKALTLLVDPAEEVPYAAQALLTGRHRVSRALGNEHDAWDALADSLHTGDISLDELHDPNRLWALGSNDPAVLRAEIARLQSELGTYRAALSRPFPVAVLHWQAQELAELLAAYPALESEYPSHATHLIEIEAALRELSAAGTTNLGIVTGSIPSYEAFAASESASPSETELLPLYATTLAARGRAVPWPPARNAGCWCGSGSAYRECHGA
;
A
#
# COMPACT_ATOMS: atom_id res chain seq x y z
N MET A 1 24.05 -6.46 3.24
CA MET A 1 23.08 -6.98 2.25
C MET A 1 23.79 -7.12 0.93
N ARG A 2 23.81 -8.33 0.36
CA ARG A 2 24.26 -8.55 -1.02
C ARG A 2 23.17 -7.95 -1.93
N PRO A 3 23.50 -7.14 -2.94
CA PRO A 3 22.50 -6.66 -3.89
C PRO A 3 21.93 -7.87 -4.66
N ASP A 4 20.62 -7.97 -4.72
CA ASP A 4 19.92 -9.03 -5.47
C ASP A 4 20.28 -8.92 -6.95
N THR A 5 20.56 -10.05 -7.58
CA THR A 5 20.93 -10.10 -9.00
C THR A 5 19.69 -10.33 -9.87
N PRO A 6 19.71 -9.95 -11.16
CA PRO A 6 18.61 -10.26 -12.09
C PRO A 6 18.27 -11.77 -12.17
N ALA A 7 19.24 -12.64 -11.91
CA ALA A 7 19.00 -14.09 -11.84
C ALA A 7 18.19 -14.49 -10.59
N ASP A 8 18.41 -13.80 -9.47
CA ASP A 8 17.67 -14.03 -8.23
C ASP A 8 16.20 -13.60 -8.40
N HIS A 9 15.94 -12.49 -9.10
CA HIS A 9 14.58 -12.04 -9.39
C HIS A 9 13.80 -12.97 -10.34
N HIS A 10 14.43 -13.50 -11.39
CA HIS A 10 13.77 -14.52 -12.22
C HIS A 10 13.43 -15.78 -11.41
N ALA A 11 14.36 -16.28 -10.60
CA ALA A 11 14.11 -17.47 -9.77
C ALA A 11 12.95 -17.25 -8.78
N GLU A 12 12.88 -16.05 -8.20
CA GLU A 12 11.81 -15.68 -7.28
C GLU A 12 10.45 -15.54 -7.99
N ALA A 13 10.41 -14.92 -9.17
CA ALA A 13 9.20 -14.87 -9.99
C ALA A 13 8.67 -16.29 -10.28
N GLU A 14 9.55 -17.23 -10.66
CA GLU A 14 9.15 -18.63 -10.90
C GLU A 14 8.64 -19.33 -9.63
N ARG A 15 9.20 -18.99 -8.45
CA ARG A 15 8.71 -19.51 -7.16
C ARG A 15 7.29 -19.05 -6.89
N LEU A 16 7.03 -17.74 -7.04
CA LEU A 16 5.72 -17.13 -6.83
C LEU A 16 4.66 -17.67 -7.81
N LEU A 17 5.02 -17.86 -9.08
CA LEU A 17 4.12 -18.44 -10.08
C LEU A 17 3.68 -19.86 -9.71
N ARG A 18 4.60 -20.72 -9.23
CA ARG A 18 4.25 -22.05 -8.73
C ARG A 18 3.35 -21.99 -7.50
N THR A 19 3.59 -21.04 -6.58
CA THR A 19 2.72 -20.83 -5.42
C THR A 19 1.33 -20.37 -5.85
N ALA A 20 1.21 -19.50 -6.86
CA ALA A 20 -0.08 -19.03 -7.38
C ALA A 20 -0.90 -20.13 -8.07
N GLU A 21 -0.26 -21.21 -8.53
CA GLU A 21 -0.94 -22.41 -9.03
C GLU A 21 -1.45 -23.30 -7.89
N GLN A 22 -0.76 -23.30 -6.75
CA GLN A 22 -1.12 -24.09 -5.57
C GLN A 22 -2.25 -23.45 -4.75
N TYR A 23 -2.30 -22.12 -4.71
CA TYR A 23 -3.27 -21.34 -3.93
C TYR A 23 -4.03 -20.36 -4.86
N PRO A 24 -5.05 -20.84 -5.61
CA PRO A 24 -5.81 -20.00 -6.54
C PRO A 24 -6.51 -18.80 -5.87
N GLU A 25 -6.85 -18.90 -4.59
CA GLU A 25 -7.46 -17.85 -3.78
C GLU A 25 -6.53 -16.66 -3.52
N ASP A 26 -5.21 -16.87 -3.57
CA ASP A 26 -4.17 -15.85 -3.38
C ASP A 26 -3.48 -15.51 -4.73
N GLN A 27 -4.10 -15.89 -5.85
CA GLN A 27 -3.49 -15.76 -7.17
C GLN A 27 -3.20 -14.30 -7.55
N GLU A 28 -4.11 -13.36 -7.29
CA GLU A 28 -3.90 -11.93 -7.62
C GLU A 28 -2.62 -11.35 -6.98
N PRO A 29 -2.44 -11.38 -5.64
CA PRO A 29 -1.25 -10.82 -5.02
C PRO A 29 0.04 -11.56 -5.42
N LEU A 30 0.00 -12.88 -5.61
CA LEU A 30 1.16 -13.67 -6.03
C LEU A 30 1.60 -13.36 -7.47
N LEU A 31 0.65 -13.18 -8.40
CA LEU A 31 0.95 -12.80 -9.77
C LEU A 31 1.49 -11.36 -9.86
N LEU A 32 0.96 -10.43 -9.05
CA LEU A 32 1.47 -9.07 -8.96
C LEU A 32 2.93 -9.03 -8.46
N GLN A 33 3.26 -9.82 -7.43
CA GLN A 33 4.63 -9.93 -6.94
C GLN A 33 5.56 -10.58 -7.99
N ALA A 34 5.09 -11.62 -8.68
CA ALA A 34 5.86 -12.24 -9.76
C ALA A 34 6.14 -11.25 -10.91
N ALA A 35 5.15 -10.43 -11.29
CA ALA A 35 5.32 -9.38 -12.29
C ALA A 35 6.36 -8.35 -11.85
N ALA A 36 6.32 -7.88 -10.60
CA ALA A 36 7.32 -6.95 -10.06
C ALA A 36 8.75 -7.52 -10.13
N HIS A 37 8.94 -8.82 -9.82
CA HIS A 37 10.25 -9.45 -9.98
C HIS A 37 10.71 -9.54 -11.44
N LEU A 38 9.80 -9.79 -12.38
CA LEU A 38 10.12 -9.77 -13.81
C LEU A 38 10.51 -8.37 -14.28
N GLU A 39 9.83 -7.33 -13.79
CA GLU A 39 10.21 -5.94 -14.05
C GLU A 39 11.61 -5.59 -13.53
N LEU A 40 11.92 -5.98 -12.29
CA LEU A 40 13.25 -5.80 -11.70
C LEU A 40 14.33 -6.58 -12.45
N ALA A 41 13.97 -7.70 -13.08
CA ALA A 41 14.87 -8.47 -13.94
C ALA A 41 14.97 -7.93 -15.37
N GLY A 42 14.17 -6.92 -15.73
CA GLY A 42 14.09 -6.33 -17.06
C GLY A 42 13.23 -7.11 -18.06
N ASP A 43 12.56 -8.19 -17.63
CA ASP A 43 11.68 -9.00 -18.48
C ASP A 43 10.25 -8.43 -18.52
N ARG A 44 10.17 -7.22 -19.08
CA ARG A 44 8.95 -6.42 -19.19
C ARG A 44 7.84 -7.10 -20.00
N ALA A 45 8.22 -7.90 -21.00
CA ALA A 45 7.30 -8.63 -21.87
C ALA A 45 6.54 -9.73 -21.10
N ARG A 46 7.26 -10.50 -20.26
CA ARG A 46 6.62 -11.50 -19.40
C ARG A 46 5.78 -10.85 -18.31
N ALA A 47 6.23 -9.72 -17.74
CA ALA A 47 5.43 -8.95 -16.79
C ALA A 47 4.08 -8.53 -17.42
N THR A 48 4.09 -7.99 -18.65
CA THR A 48 2.86 -7.65 -19.40
C THR A 48 1.91 -8.84 -19.53
N THR A 49 2.43 -10.03 -19.82
CA THR A 49 1.59 -11.25 -19.94
C THR A 49 0.88 -11.60 -18.63
N LEU A 50 1.52 -11.34 -17.47
CA LEU A 50 0.89 -11.54 -16.17
C LEU A 50 -0.19 -10.49 -15.89
N TYR A 51 0.05 -9.23 -16.25
CA TYR A 51 -0.96 -8.18 -16.15
C TYR A 51 -2.18 -8.44 -17.04
N ASP A 52 -1.97 -8.85 -18.29
CA ASP A 52 -3.07 -9.22 -19.21
C ASP A 52 -3.92 -10.36 -18.64
N ARG A 53 -3.27 -11.36 -18.02
CA ARG A 53 -3.96 -12.46 -17.34
C ARG A 53 -4.82 -11.95 -16.19
N LEU A 54 -4.29 -11.07 -15.35
CA LEU A 54 -5.02 -10.47 -14.23
C LEU A 54 -6.21 -9.62 -14.72
N LEU A 55 -6.05 -8.87 -15.81
CA LEU A 55 -7.12 -8.04 -16.36
C LEU A 55 -8.23 -8.82 -17.09
N THR A 56 -7.97 -10.06 -17.49
CA THR A 56 -8.98 -10.92 -18.13
C THR A 56 -9.92 -11.56 -17.11
N GLY A 57 -9.48 -11.70 -15.84
CA GLY A 57 -10.24 -12.29 -14.76
C GLY A 57 -10.99 -11.28 -13.88
N PRO A 58 -11.80 -11.76 -12.92
CA PRO A 58 -12.25 -10.90 -11.82
C PRO A 58 -11.03 -10.47 -11.00
N ALA A 59 -10.92 -9.17 -10.75
CA ALA A 59 -9.82 -8.59 -9.98
C ALA A 59 -10.35 -7.77 -8.82
N GLU A 60 -9.77 -7.95 -7.63
CA GLU A 60 -10.08 -7.17 -6.44
C GLU A 60 -9.60 -5.72 -6.64
N ASN A 61 -8.39 -5.54 -7.20
CA ASN A 61 -7.75 -4.23 -7.35
C ASN A 61 -7.54 -3.86 -8.83
N LEU A 62 -8.62 -3.84 -9.63
CA LEU A 62 -8.55 -3.60 -11.07
C LEU A 62 -7.81 -2.29 -11.45
N ALA A 63 -8.01 -1.20 -10.71
CA ALA A 63 -7.34 0.07 -10.98
C ALA A 63 -5.83 0.00 -10.71
N LEU A 64 -5.41 -0.76 -9.69
CA LEU A 64 -4.01 -0.96 -9.35
C LEU A 64 -3.29 -1.78 -10.43
N ILE A 65 -3.90 -2.87 -10.88
CA ILE A 65 -3.36 -3.72 -11.95
C ILE A 65 -3.16 -2.88 -13.22
N LYS A 66 -4.14 -2.05 -13.60
CA LYS A 66 -4.03 -1.15 -14.76
C LYS A 66 -2.91 -0.12 -14.59
N ALA A 67 -2.72 0.43 -13.38
CA ALA A 67 -1.67 1.41 -13.12
C ALA A 67 -0.27 0.78 -13.27
N LEU A 68 -0.07 -0.41 -12.69
CA LEU A 68 1.18 -1.17 -12.81
C LEU A 68 1.46 -1.57 -14.26
N GLN A 69 0.45 -2.04 -14.99
CA GLN A 69 0.63 -2.36 -16.40
C GLN A 69 0.99 -1.12 -17.23
N ALA A 70 0.34 0.02 -16.98
CA ALA A 70 0.65 1.27 -17.68
C ALA A 70 2.12 1.68 -17.46
N ALA A 71 2.60 1.61 -16.21
CA ALA A 71 4.01 1.86 -15.88
C ALA A 71 4.96 0.91 -16.63
N ASN A 72 4.69 -0.39 -16.59
CA ASN A 72 5.48 -1.40 -17.29
C ASN A 72 5.49 -1.21 -18.81
N LEU A 73 4.34 -0.87 -19.42
CA LEU A 73 4.22 -0.63 -20.85
C LEU A 73 5.00 0.61 -21.31
N TRP A 74 5.02 1.67 -20.51
CA TRP A 74 5.78 2.87 -20.86
C TRP A 74 7.28 2.58 -20.90
N GLU A 75 7.80 1.89 -19.88
CA GLU A 75 9.18 1.38 -19.81
C GLU A 75 9.51 0.39 -20.95
N TYR A 76 8.48 -0.27 -21.49
CA TYR A 76 8.59 -1.23 -22.58
C TYR A 76 8.36 -0.62 -23.99
N GLY A 77 8.24 0.71 -24.10
CA GLY A 77 8.11 1.42 -25.38
C GLY A 77 6.69 1.49 -25.97
N HIS A 78 5.67 1.11 -25.20
CA HIS A 78 4.26 1.13 -25.56
C HIS A 78 3.53 2.38 -25.01
N GLU A 79 4.15 3.55 -25.20
CA GLU A 79 3.71 4.82 -24.61
C GLU A 79 2.24 5.17 -24.89
N ALA A 80 1.78 5.03 -26.13
CA ALA A 80 0.40 5.41 -26.49
C ALA A 80 -0.64 4.58 -25.72
N GLU A 81 -0.34 3.31 -25.48
CA GLU A 81 -1.19 2.40 -24.73
C GLU A 81 -1.15 2.72 -23.23
N ALA A 82 0.05 2.96 -22.69
CA ALA A 82 0.24 3.40 -21.31
C ALA A 82 -0.54 4.68 -21.00
N ARG A 83 -0.47 5.69 -21.88
CA ARG A 83 -1.24 6.94 -21.75
C ARG A 83 -2.75 6.71 -21.75
N ALA A 84 -3.25 5.86 -22.66
CA ALA A 84 -4.67 5.54 -22.70
C ALA A 84 -5.15 4.86 -21.41
N MET A 85 -4.35 3.96 -20.84
CA MET A 85 -4.65 3.35 -19.53
C MET A 85 -4.64 4.39 -18.40
N ILE A 86 -3.62 5.26 -18.36
CA ILE A 86 -3.49 6.34 -17.37
C ILE A 86 -4.73 7.24 -17.39
N ASP A 87 -5.16 7.70 -18.56
CA ASP A 87 -6.36 8.53 -18.68
C ASP A 87 -7.63 7.80 -18.25
N GLY A 88 -7.74 6.51 -18.58
CA GLY A 88 -8.82 5.64 -18.10
C GLY A 88 -8.89 5.53 -16.57
N ILE A 89 -7.74 5.36 -15.90
CA ILE A 89 -7.64 5.30 -14.44
C ILE A 89 -8.03 6.66 -13.83
N ARG A 90 -7.51 7.76 -14.38
CA ARG A 90 -7.82 9.11 -13.91
C ARG A 90 -9.31 9.43 -14.07
N ALA A 91 -9.97 8.88 -15.09
CA ALA A 91 -11.40 9.06 -15.33
C ALA A 91 -12.29 8.20 -14.42
N SER A 92 -11.86 7.01 -14.01
CA SER A 92 -12.64 6.13 -13.13
C SER A 92 -12.64 6.57 -11.66
N THR A 93 -11.76 7.50 -11.28
CA THR A 93 -11.66 8.08 -9.93
C THR A 93 -11.55 7.02 -8.82
N PRO A 94 -10.51 6.17 -8.86
CA PRO A 94 -10.34 5.13 -7.84
C PRO A 94 -10.23 5.76 -6.44
N GLN A 95 -10.81 5.06 -5.46
CA GLN A 95 -10.81 5.47 -4.05
C GLN A 95 -9.55 5.00 -3.30
N ASP A 96 -8.77 4.12 -3.92
CA ASP A 96 -7.47 3.70 -3.42
C ASP A 96 -6.39 4.72 -3.84
N PRO A 97 -5.53 5.18 -2.91
CA PRO A 97 -4.37 6.01 -3.24
C PRO A 97 -3.33 5.35 -4.17
N ALA A 98 -3.14 4.03 -4.09
CA ALA A 98 -2.01 3.36 -4.76
C ALA A 98 -2.01 3.48 -6.29
N PRO A 99 -3.14 3.30 -7.01
CA PRO A 99 -3.22 3.54 -8.45
C PRO A 99 -2.81 4.98 -8.83
N TRP A 100 -3.21 5.97 -8.04
CA TRP A 100 -2.87 7.38 -8.30
C TRP A 100 -1.38 7.64 -8.14
N ALA A 101 -0.75 7.08 -7.10
CA ALA A 101 0.68 7.22 -6.85
C ALA A 101 1.49 6.65 -8.03
N ILE A 102 1.18 5.42 -8.44
CA ILE A 102 1.87 4.76 -9.56
C ILE A 102 1.70 5.57 -10.86
N VAL A 103 0.48 6.03 -11.16
CA VAL A 103 0.24 6.83 -12.37
C VAL A 103 1.03 8.14 -12.34
N ALA A 104 1.02 8.85 -11.22
CA ALA A 104 1.71 10.14 -11.10
C ALA A 104 3.23 9.98 -11.13
N GLU A 105 3.79 8.96 -10.48
CA GLU A 105 5.22 8.64 -10.52
C GLU A 105 5.66 8.17 -11.91
N THR A 106 4.81 7.43 -12.62
CA THR A 106 5.07 7.03 -14.02
C THR A 106 5.19 8.26 -14.92
N LEU A 107 4.27 9.23 -14.78
CA LEU A 107 4.32 10.49 -15.51
C LEU A 107 5.58 11.31 -15.15
N GLU A 108 5.91 11.40 -13.86
CA GLU A 108 7.12 12.09 -13.39
C GLU A 108 8.39 11.46 -13.99
N ALA A 109 8.51 10.13 -13.96
CA ALA A 109 9.67 9.41 -14.47
C ALA A 109 9.87 9.54 -16.00
N HIS A 110 8.81 9.90 -16.73
CA HIS A 110 8.80 10.05 -18.19
C HIS A 110 8.70 11.52 -18.64
N ASP A 111 9.25 12.44 -17.83
CA ASP A 111 9.37 13.87 -18.14
C ASP A 111 8.02 14.59 -18.37
N GLU A 112 6.96 14.17 -17.67
CA GLU A 112 5.63 14.79 -17.70
C GLU A 112 5.24 15.42 -16.34
N PRO A 113 6.04 16.36 -15.79
CA PRO A 113 5.87 16.86 -14.42
C PRO A 113 4.55 17.61 -14.21
N ASP A 114 4.06 18.36 -15.20
CA ASP A 114 2.75 19.04 -15.10
C ASP A 114 1.60 18.03 -14.96
N ALA A 115 1.64 16.94 -15.75
CA ALA A 115 0.63 15.90 -15.69
C ALA A 115 0.72 15.09 -14.38
N ALA A 116 1.94 14.84 -13.89
CA ALA A 116 2.18 14.22 -12.59
C ALA A 116 1.61 15.06 -11.45
N HIS A 117 1.94 16.36 -11.41
CA HIS A 117 1.44 17.31 -10.41
C HIS A 117 -0.10 17.39 -10.42
N ALA A 118 -0.71 17.50 -11.61
CA ALA A 118 -2.16 17.51 -11.75
C ALA A 118 -2.81 16.21 -11.26
N THR A 119 -2.16 15.06 -11.48
CA THR A 119 -2.63 13.75 -11.03
C THR A 119 -2.56 13.61 -9.52
N PHE A 120 -1.43 13.94 -8.90
CA PHE A 120 -1.31 13.97 -7.43
C PHE A 120 -2.34 14.92 -6.81
N THR A 121 -2.48 16.13 -7.34
CA THR A 121 -3.42 17.13 -6.82
C THR A 121 -4.87 16.64 -6.91
N LYS A 122 -5.24 15.99 -8.03
CA LYS A 122 -6.58 15.39 -8.19
C LYS A 122 -6.81 14.29 -7.16
N ALA A 123 -5.85 13.40 -6.96
CA ALA A 123 -5.95 12.31 -6.00
C ALA A 123 -6.12 12.84 -4.57
N LEU A 124 -5.28 13.79 -4.15
CA LEU A 124 -5.36 14.41 -2.83
C LEU A 124 -6.71 15.10 -2.59
N THR A 125 -7.21 15.84 -3.59
CA THR A 125 -8.53 16.49 -3.52
C THR A 125 -9.68 15.48 -3.36
N LEU A 126 -9.53 14.27 -3.90
CA LEU A 126 -10.55 13.21 -3.81
C LEU A 126 -10.48 12.44 -2.48
N LEU A 127 -9.26 12.18 -1.99
CA LEU A 127 -9.01 11.16 -0.97
C LEU A 127 -8.65 11.73 0.41
N VAL A 128 -8.21 12.99 0.48
CA VAL A 128 -7.69 13.61 1.71
C VAL A 128 -8.49 14.85 2.06
N ASP A 129 -8.90 14.94 3.33
CA ASP A 129 -9.40 16.16 3.94
C ASP A 129 -8.33 16.68 4.92
N PRO A 130 -7.72 17.86 4.71
CA PRO A 130 -6.68 18.38 5.60
C PRO A 130 -7.13 18.61 7.05
N ALA A 131 -8.44 18.61 7.31
CA ALA A 131 -8.99 18.72 8.66
C ALA A 131 -9.09 17.38 9.41
N GLU A 132 -8.88 16.25 8.71
CA GLU A 132 -8.98 14.89 9.24
C GLU A 132 -7.59 14.22 9.31
N GLU A 133 -7.52 13.07 9.99
CA GLU A 133 -6.30 12.25 10.01
C GLU A 133 -6.02 11.70 8.62
N VAL A 134 -4.81 11.96 8.11
CA VAL A 134 -4.42 11.53 6.76
C VAL A 134 -4.09 10.03 6.77
N PRO A 135 -4.80 9.20 5.98
CA PRO A 135 -4.50 7.78 5.90
C PRO A 135 -3.05 7.53 5.48
N TYR A 136 -2.37 6.60 6.12
CA TYR A 136 -0.96 6.27 5.83
C TYR A 136 -0.72 6.00 4.33
N ALA A 137 -1.63 5.27 3.67
CA ALA A 137 -1.56 4.98 2.25
C ALA A 137 -1.61 6.22 1.35
N ALA A 138 -2.21 7.32 1.81
CA ALA A 138 -2.32 8.58 1.06
C ALA A 138 -1.11 9.51 1.27
N GLN A 139 -0.25 9.27 2.28
CA GLN A 139 0.90 10.12 2.57
C GLN A 139 1.91 10.15 1.42
N ALA A 140 2.09 9.03 0.71
CA ALA A 140 2.94 8.96 -0.48
C ALA A 140 2.51 9.95 -1.58
N LEU A 141 1.20 10.25 -1.70
CA LEU A 141 0.69 11.24 -2.65
C LEU A 141 1.11 12.66 -2.28
N LEU A 142 1.15 13.00 -0.98
CA LEU A 142 1.61 14.29 -0.49
C LEU A 142 3.10 14.48 -0.77
N THR A 143 3.92 13.49 -0.42
CA THR A 143 5.37 13.52 -0.66
C THR A 143 5.70 13.60 -2.15
N GLY A 144 5.01 12.81 -2.99
CA GLY A 144 5.17 12.84 -4.43
C GLY A 144 4.76 14.19 -5.04
N ARG A 145 3.63 14.76 -4.61
CA ARG A 145 3.20 16.09 -5.04
C ARG A 145 4.22 17.17 -4.68
N HIS A 146 4.69 17.19 -3.42
CA HIS A 146 5.67 18.15 -2.95
C HIS A 146 6.93 18.09 -3.84
N ARG A 147 7.43 16.88 -4.14
CA ARG A 147 8.58 16.68 -5.03
C ARG A 147 8.38 17.32 -6.39
N VAL A 148 7.27 17.02 -7.06
CA VAL A 148 6.97 17.55 -8.40
C VAL A 148 6.70 19.06 -8.37
N SER A 149 6.02 19.57 -7.32
CA SER A 149 5.77 21.00 -7.12
C SER A 149 7.08 21.79 -7.02
N ARG A 150 8.05 21.28 -6.25
CA ARG A 150 9.40 21.84 -6.14
C ARG A 150 10.16 21.80 -7.46
N ALA A 151 10.08 20.69 -8.20
CA ALA A 151 10.72 20.56 -9.51
C ALA A 151 10.17 21.56 -10.54
N LEU A 152 8.87 21.87 -10.47
CA LEU A 152 8.20 22.88 -11.30
C LEU A 152 8.49 24.33 -10.85
N GLY A 153 9.06 24.52 -9.66
CA GLY A 153 9.34 25.84 -9.09
C GLY A 153 8.07 26.58 -8.62
N ASN A 154 7.02 25.84 -8.28
CA ASN A 154 5.80 26.42 -7.73
C ASN A 154 6.02 26.98 -6.31
N GLU A 155 5.18 27.93 -5.91
CA GLU A 155 5.13 28.40 -4.52
C GLU A 155 4.52 27.32 -3.62
N HIS A 156 5.05 27.20 -2.40
CA HIS A 156 4.57 26.24 -1.39
C HIS A 156 3.11 26.54 -1.02
N ASP A 157 2.27 25.52 -1.06
CA ASP A 157 0.86 25.66 -0.70
C ASP A 157 0.45 24.80 0.51
N ALA A 158 -0.85 24.74 0.77
CA ALA A 158 -1.40 24.03 1.92
C ALA A 158 -1.14 22.52 1.87
N TRP A 159 -1.03 21.92 0.68
CA TRP A 159 -0.71 20.50 0.56
C TRP A 159 0.76 20.24 0.86
N ASP A 160 1.64 21.14 0.44
CA ASP A 160 3.07 21.04 0.71
C ASP A 160 3.33 21.21 2.22
N ALA A 161 2.66 22.16 2.88
CA ALA A 161 2.71 22.32 4.33
C ALA A 161 2.17 21.08 5.10
N LEU A 162 1.12 20.44 4.58
CA LEU A 162 0.61 19.19 5.15
C LEU A 162 1.63 18.05 4.99
N ALA A 163 2.28 17.95 3.83
CA ALA A 163 3.35 16.98 3.59
C ALA A 163 4.51 17.16 4.60
N ASP A 164 4.95 18.39 4.82
CA ASP A 164 6.00 18.71 5.80
C ASP A 164 5.61 18.30 7.22
N SER A 165 4.34 18.53 7.60
CA SER A 165 3.86 18.19 8.95
C SER A 165 3.83 16.70 9.25
N LEU A 166 3.68 15.87 8.22
CA LEU A 166 3.63 14.40 8.31
C LEU A 166 5.01 13.75 8.15
N HIS A 167 6.00 14.51 7.65
CA HIS A 167 7.34 14.00 7.44
C HIS A 167 8.10 13.88 8.77
N THR A 168 8.57 12.66 9.06
CA THR A 168 9.27 12.34 10.31
C THR A 168 10.77 12.13 10.13
N GLY A 169 11.30 12.30 8.91
CA GLY A 169 12.72 12.13 8.63
C GLY A 169 13.57 13.29 9.15
N ASP A 170 14.85 13.00 9.44
CA ASP A 170 15.81 13.99 9.97
C ASP A 170 16.11 15.14 8.99
N ILE A 171 15.87 14.95 7.69
CA ILE A 171 16.10 15.92 6.62
C ILE A 171 14.76 16.39 6.09
N SER A 172 14.54 17.70 6.00
CA SER A 172 13.27 18.28 5.51
C SER A 172 12.93 17.87 4.08
N LEU A 173 11.65 17.89 3.71
CA LEU A 173 11.22 17.62 2.33
C LEU A 173 11.75 18.68 1.35
N ASP A 174 11.86 19.94 1.78
CA ASP A 174 12.47 21.01 0.97
C ASP A 174 13.90 20.70 0.57
N GLU A 175 14.70 20.21 1.53
CA GLU A 175 16.08 19.81 1.28
C GLU A 175 16.13 18.53 0.43
N LEU A 176 15.29 17.54 0.72
CA LEU A 176 15.20 16.29 -0.06
C LEU A 176 14.75 16.54 -1.50
N HIS A 177 13.90 17.53 -1.75
CA HIS A 177 13.34 17.81 -3.06
C HIS A 177 13.98 19.03 -3.75
N ASP A 178 15.13 19.51 -3.29
CA ASP A 178 15.84 20.62 -3.94
C ASP A 178 16.29 20.24 -5.37
N PRO A 179 15.79 20.93 -6.42
CA PRO A 179 16.15 20.64 -7.81
C PRO A 179 17.63 20.93 -8.16
N ASN A 180 18.36 21.71 -7.35
CA ASN A 180 19.77 22.02 -7.59
C ASN A 180 20.74 20.89 -7.17
N ARG A 181 20.23 19.75 -6.72
CA ARG A 181 20.96 18.58 -6.24
C ARG A 181 22.10 18.11 -7.16
N LEU A 182 21.90 18.16 -8.48
CA LEU A 182 22.87 17.69 -9.47
C LEU A 182 24.25 18.37 -9.36
N TRP A 183 24.32 19.57 -8.76
CA TRP A 183 25.57 20.30 -8.57
C TRP A 183 26.40 19.80 -7.38
N ALA A 184 25.78 19.18 -6.36
CA ALA A 184 26.45 18.73 -5.14
C ALA A 184 27.31 17.47 -5.37
N LEU A 185 26.88 16.56 -6.25
CA LEU A 185 27.63 15.34 -6.61
C LEU A 185 28.90 15.61 -7.43
N GLY A 186 28.99 16.79 -8.07
CA GLY A 186 30.19 17.28 -8.75
C GLY A 186 31.14 18.10 -7.86
N SER A 187 30.81 18.29 -6.58
CA SER A 187 31.61 19.10 -5.65
C SER A 187 32.83 18.34 -5.13
N ASN A 188 33.97 19.03 -5.04
CA ASN A 188 35.18 18.52 -4.39
C ASN A 188 35.23 18.84 -2.88
N ASP A 189 34.20 19.47 -2.33
CA ASP A 189 34.12 19.82 -0.90
C ASP A 189 33.66 18.60 -0.07
N PRO A 190 34.49 18.09 0.88
CA PRO A 190 34.14 16.97 1.73
C PRO A 190 32.91 17.18 2.61
N ALA A 191 32.57 18.43 2.98
CA ALA A 191 31.37 18.72 3.77
C ALA A 191 30.10 18.56 2.93
N VAL A 192 30.12 19.07 1.69
CA VAL A 192 29.02 18.92 0.71
C VAL A 192 28.78 17.45 0.38
N LEU A 193 29.85 16.68 0.14
CA LEU A 193 29.74 15.25 -0.13
C LEU A 193 29.18 14.45 1.06
N ARG A 194 29.55 14.79 2.30
CA ARG A 194 29.00 14.12 3.50
C ARG A 194 27.52 14.41 3.69
N ALA A 195 27.08 15.65 3.46
CA ALA A 195 25.67 16.01 3.51
C ALA A 195 24.87 15.22 2.45
N GLU A 196 25.39 15.15 1.21
CA GLU A 196 24.74 14.37 0.15
C GLU A 196 24.72 12.86 0.44
N ILE A 197 25.77 12.30 1.06
CA ILE A 197 25.78 10.90 1.49
C ILE A 197 24.74 10.65 2.59
N ALA A 198 24.66 11.50 3.61
CA ALA A 198 23.66 11.37 4.68
C ALA A 198 22.24 11.47 4.11
N ARG A 199 22.04 12.37 3.15
CA ARG A 199 20.79 12.55 2.42
C ARG A 199 20.42 11.34 1.56
N LEU A 200 21.33 10.82 0.73
CA LEU A 200 21.14 9.59 -0.03
C LEU A 200 20.84 8.40 0.88
N GLN A 201 21.48 8.31 2.04
CA GLN A 201 21.20 7.27 3.04
C GLN A 201 19.81 7.43 3.65
N SER A 202 19.34 8.67 3.86
CA SER A 202 17.97 8.96 4.31
C SER A 202 16.94 8.61 3.23
N GLU A 203 17.15 9.02 1.97
CA GLU A 203 16.30 8.64 0.83
C GLU A 203 16.25 7.12 0.65
N LEU A 204 17.40 6.45 0.68
CA LEU A 204 17.48 4.98 0.66
C LEU A 204 16.84 4.34 1.89
N GLY A 205 16.87 5.02 3.05
CA GLY A 205 16.20 4.59 4.28
C GLY A 205 14.68 4.63 4.13
N THR A 206 14.14 5.75 3.66
CA THR A 206 12.71 5.91 3.35
C THR A 206 12.26 4.93 2.26
N TYR A 207 13.05 4.78 1.20
CA TYR A 207 12.77 3.82 0.13
C TYR A 207 12.84 2.37 0.64
N ARG A 208 13.84 2.02 1.46
CA ARG A 208 13.91 0.69 2.10
C ARG A 208 12.79 0.45 3.09
N ALA A 209 12.36 1.44 3.87
CA ALA A 209 11.17 1.31 4.72
C ALA A 209 9.89 1.13 3.89
N ALA A 210 9.81 1.78 2.73
CA ALA A 210 8.72 1.62 1.77
C ALA A 210 8.77 0.30 0.99
N LEU A 211 9.94 -0.34 0.85
CA LEU A 211 10.11 -1.67 0.23
C LEU A 211 10.01 -2.81 1.26
N SER A 212 10.53 -2.60 2.45
CA SER A 212 10.43 -3.50 3.61
C SER A 212 9.19 -3.18 4.44
N ARG A 213 8.13 -2.65 3.81
CA ARG A 213 6.85 -2.31 4.46
C ARG A 213 6.50 -3.46 5.40
N PRO A 214 6.59 -3.29 6.72
CA PRO A 214 5.98 -4.28 7.59
C PRO A 214 4.51 -4.31 7.17
N PHE A 215 3.98 -5.52 6.97
CA PHE A 215 2.54 -5.66 6.77
C PHE A 215 1.84 -4.90 7.89
N PRO A 216 0.73 -4.22 7.58
CA PRO A 216 0.12 -3.32 8.54
C PRO A 216 -0.12 -4.04 9.86
N VAL A 217 0.07 -3.34 10.98
CA VAL A 217 -0.33 -3.86 12.27
C VAL A 217 -1.85 -4.00 12.20
N ALA A 218 -2.31 -5.25 12.08
CA ALA A 218 -3.66 -5.54 11.69
C ALA A 218 -4.47 -6.10 12.86
N VAL A 219 -5.70 -5.60 12.99
CA VAL A 219 -6.68 -6.13 13.94
C VAL A 219 -7.61 -7.09 13.21
N LEU A 220 -7.90 -8.23 13.85
CA LEU A 220 -8.77 -9.27 13.28
C LEU A 220 -10.24 -8.86 13.35
N HIS A 221 -10.91 -8.89 12.20
CA HIS A 221 -12.33 -8.68 12.07
C HIS A 221 -13.04 -9.99 11.72
N TRP A 222 -14.19 -10.23 12.36
CA TRP A 222 -15.07 -11.36 12.09
C TRP A 222 -16.40 -10.82 11.63
N GLN A 223 -16.87 -11.29 10.47
CA GLN A 223 -18.24 -11.01 10.03
C GLN A 223 -19.24 -11.64 11.00
N ALA A 224 -20.43 -11.05 11.15
CA ALA A 224 -21.42 -11.49 12.13
C ALA A 224 -21.75 -12.99 12.03
N GLN A 225 -21.87 -13.52 10.82
CA GLN A 225 -22.13 -14.94 10.59
C GLN A 225 -20.94 -15.82 11.00
N GLU A 226 -19.74 -15.46 10.55
CA GLU A 226 -18.50 -16.18 10.88
C GLU A 226 -18.23 -16.18 12.39
N LEU A 227 -18.48 -15.07 13.09
CA LEU A 227 -18.32 -14.98 14.54
C LEU A 227 -19.31 -15.89 15.27
N ALA A 228 -20.57 -15.93 14.84
CA ALA A 228 -21.58 -16.78 15.46
C ALA A 228 -21.25 -18.27 15.28
N GLU A 229 -20.80 -18.64 14.07
CA GLU A 229 -20.35 -20.00 13.79
C GLU A 229 -19.06 -20.36 14.58
N LEU A 230 -18.13 -19.40 14.73
CA LEU A 230 -16.87 -19.60 15.44
C LEU A 230 -17.13 -19.90 16.91
N LEU A 231 -18.00 -19.12 17.56
CA LEU A 231 -18.36 -19.31 18.96
C LEU A 231 -19.18 -20.60 19.19
N ALA A 232 -19.97 -21.03 18.20
CA ALA A 232 -20.67 -22.31 18.26
C ALA A 232 -19.71 -23.51 18.19
N ALA A 233 -18.65 -23.43 17.37
CA ALA A 233 -17.64 -24.46 17.22
C ALA A 233 -16.62 -24.46 18.37
N TYR A 234 -16.26 -23.26 18.87
CA TYR A 234 -15.20 -23.04 19.85
C TYR A 234 -15.68 -22.14 21.01
N PRO A 235 -16.54 -22.64 21.93
CA PRO A 235 -17.11 -21.83 23.01
C PRO A 235 -16.10 -21.20 23.97
N ALA A 236 -14.86 -21.72 24.01
CA ALA A 236 -13.77 -21.13 24.79
C ALA A 236 -13.45 -19.67 24.38
N LEU A 237 -13.76 -19.28 23.15
CA LEU A 237 -13.53 -17.93 22.62
C LEU A 237 -14.62 -16.92 23.01
N GLU A 238 -15.71 -17.33 23.69
CA GLU A 238 -16.79 -16.42 24.10
C GLU A 238 -16.30 -15.29 25.02
N SER A 239 -15.26 -15.55 25.81
CA SER A 239 -14.66 -14.52 26.66
C SER A 239 -13.91 -13.42 25.89
N GLU A 240 -13.37 -13.74 24.71
CA GLU A 240 -12.71 -12.79 23.82
C GLU A 240 -13.71 -12.05 22.94
N TYR A 241 -14.84 -12.68 22.59
CA TYR A 241 -15.88 -12.08 21.76
C TYR A 241 -17.26 -12.11 22.42
N PRO A 242 -17.53 -11.22 23.40
CA PRO A 242 -18.81 -11.20 24.12
C PRO A 242 -20.01 -10.95 23.20
N SER A 243 -19.84 -10.13 22.16
CA SER A 243 -20.83 -9.93 21.10
C SER A 243 -20.19 -9.35 19.85
N HIS A 244 -20.82 -9.53 18.68
CA HIS A 244 -20.36 -8.90 17.43
C HIS A 244 -20.32 -7.36 17.53
N ALA A 245 -21.30 -6.74 18.21
CA ALA A 245 -21.31 -5.29 18.37
C ALA A 245 -20.14 -4.80 19.24
N THR A 246 -19.83 -5.54 20.31
CA THR A 246 -18.66 -5.27 21.16
C THR A 246 -17.36 -5.42 20.38
N HIS A 247 -17.23 -6.50 19.60
CA HIS A 247 -16.07 -6.75 18.73
C HIS A 247 -15.77 -5.57 17.81
N LEU A 248 -16.78 -5.03 17.12
CA LEU A 248 -16.59 -3.87 16.23
C LEU A 248 -16.13 -2.60 16.99
N ILE A 249 -16.68 -2.35 18.18
CA ILE A 249 -16.28 -1.20 18.99
C ILE A 249 -14.83 -1.36 19.47
N GLU A 250 -14.43 -2.56 19.88
CA GLU A 250 -13.08 -2.87 20.36
C GLU A 250 -12.04 -2.76 19.25
N ILE A 251 -12.36 -3.19 18.02
CA ILE A 251 -11.49 -2.98 16.85
C ILE A 251 -11.21 -1.49 16.64
N GLU A 252 -12.25 -0.66 16.56
CA GLU A 252 -12.10 0.78 16.31
C GLU A 252 -11.33 1.46 17.46
N ALA A 253 -11.64 1.09 18.72
CA ALA A 253 -10.94 1.63 19.88
C ALA A 253 -9.44 1.26 19.88
N ALA A 254 -9.11 0.00 19.60
CA ALA A 254 -7.74 -0.47 19.54
C ALA A 254 -6.94 0.22 18.42
N LEU A 255 -7.54 0.39 17.24
CA LEU A 255 -6.89 1.10 16.12
C LEU A 255 -6.63 2.57 16.43
N ARG A 256 -7.60 3.25 17.07
CA ARG A 256 -7.43 4.65 17.52
C ARG A 256 -6.38 4.78 18.60
N GLU A 257 -6.31 3.84 19.54
CA GLU A 257 -5.28 3.82 20.58
C GLU A 257 -3.89 3.62 19.97
N LEU A 258 -3.75 2.67 19.04
CA LEU A 258 -2.49 2.42 18.33
C LEU A 258 -2.05 3.64 17.52
N SER A 259 -2.96 4.29 16.79
CA SER A 259 -2.65 5.52 16.04
C SER A 259 -2.23 6.66 16.99
N ALA A 260 -2.99 6.88 18.07
CA ALA A 260 -2.66 7.91 19.07
C ALA A 260 -1.30 7.67 19.76
N ALA A 261 -0.88 6.40 19.88
CA ALA A 261 0.44 6.02 20.38
C ALA A 261 1.57 6.18 19.33
N GLY A 262 1.25 6.61 18.11
CA GLY A 262 2.20 6.83 17.02
C GLY A 262 2.44 5.61 16.12
N THR A 263 1.62 4.55 16.23
CA THR A 263 1.73 3.38 15.34
C THR A 263 1.20 3.75 13.97
N THR A 264 2.10 3.78 12.98
CA THR A 264 1.75 4.01 11.57
C THR A 264 1.42 2.71 10.86
N ASN A 265 0.79 2.79 9.68
CA ASN A 265 0.46 1.64 8.83
C ASN A 265 -0.42 0.60 9.54
N LEU A 266 -1.61 1.03 9.97
CA LEU A 266 -2.61 0.17 10.61
C LEU A 266 -3.54 -0.44 9.57
N GLY A 267 -4.12 -1.60 9.91
CA GLY A 267 -5.06 -2.26 9.01
C GLY A 267 -6.02 -3.20 9.72
N ILE A 268 -6.94 -3.74 8.93
CA ILE A 268 -7.96 -4.69 9.38
C ILE A 268 -7.93 -5.89 8.45
N VAL A 269 -7.88 -7.09 9.02
CA VAL A 269 -7.95 -8.36 8.27
C VAL A 269 -9.26 -9.05 8.61
N THR A 270 -9.98 -9.51 7.60
CA THR A 270 -11.23 -10.26 7.84
C THR A 270 -10.94 -11.76 7.81
N GLY A 271 -11.23 -12.43 8.93
CA GLY A 271 -11.09 -13.88 9.06
C GLY A 271 -12.31 -14.65 8.59
N SER A 272 -12.10 -15.92 8.24
CA SER A 272 -13.16 -16.93 8.06
C SER A 272 -12.79 -18.21 8.79
N ILE A 273 -13.79 -18.96 9.28
CA ILE A 273 -13.56 -20.20 10.02
C ILE A 273 -12.73 -21.20 9.21
N PRO A 274 -13.02 -21.49 7.92
CA PRO A 274 -12.21 -22.46 7.18
C PRO A 274 -10.75 -22.04 7.07
N SER A 275 -10.49 -20.73 6.90
CA SER A 275 -9.14 -20.19 6.84
C SER A 275 -8.42 -20.25 8.19
N TYR A 276 -9.13 -19.95 9.28
CA TYR A 276 -8.59 -20.01 10.64
C TYR A 276 -8.32 -21.45 11.09
N GLU A 277 -9.20 -22.39 10.80
CA GLU A 277 -9.00 -23.82 11.09
C GLU A 277 -7.83 -24.40 10.30
N ALA A 278 -7.70 -24.03 9.02
CA ALA A 278 -6.56 -24.42 8.20
C ALA A 278 -5.24 -23.85 8.77
N PHE A 279 -5.27 -22.60 9.26
CA PHE A 279 -4.12 -21.99 9.93
C PHE A 279 -3.77 -22.72 11.23
N ALA A 280 -4.75 -22.96 12.10
CA ALA A 280 -4.55 -23.70 13.36
C ALA A 280 -3.95 -25.10 13.12
N ALA A 281 -4.48 -25.82 12.13
CA ALA A 281 -3.93 -27.11 11.73
C ALA A 281 -2.47 -27.00 11.25
N SER A 282 -2.12 -25.95 10.50
CA SER A 282 -0.74 -25.73 10.05
C SER A 282 0.23 -25.39 11.18
N GLU A 283 -0.24 -24.71 12.21
CA GLU A 283 0.51 -24.40 13.43
C GLU A 283 0.51 -25.54 14.46
N SER A 284 -0.15 -26.67 14.15
CA SER A 284 -0.37 -27.79 15.08
C SER A 284 -1.01 -27.36 16.41
N ALA A 285 -1.85 -26.32 16.38
CA ALA A 285 -2.52 -25.71 17.53
C ALA A 285 -4.04 -25.93 17.49
N SER A 286 -4.72 -25.74 18.62
CA SER A 286 -6.18 -25.78 18.67
C SER A 286 -6.78 -24.43 18.26
N PRO A 287 -7.86 -24.40 17.43
CA PRO A 287 -8.59 -23.16 17.16
C PRO A 287 -9.19 -22.49 18.39
N SER A 288 -9.31 -23.19 19.53
CA SER A 288 -9.80 -22.65 20.80
C SER A 288 -8.75 -21.86 21.59
N GLU A 289 -7.48 -21.86 21.17
CA GLU A 289 -6.41 -21.13 21.85
C GLU A 289 -6.45 -19.65 21.47
N THR A 290 -6.65 -18.77 22.45
CA THR A 290 -6.81 -17.32 22.22
C THR A 290 -5.54 -16.66 21.67
N GLU A 291 -4.36 -17.18 22.04
CA GLU A 291 -3.05 -16.71 21.54
C GLU A 291 -2.89 -16.88 20.02
N LEU A 292 -3.70 -17.74 19.39
CA LEU A 292 -3.65 -18.01 17.95
C LEU A 292 -4.30 -16.88 17.12
N LEU A 293 -5.26 -16.14 17.68
CA LEU A 293 -5.98 -15.06 17.01
C LEU A 293 -5.06 -13.94 16.48
N PRO A 294 -4.15 -13.34 17.29
CA PRO A 294 -3.23 -12.32 16.79
C PRO A 294 -2.19 -12.88 15.80
N LEU A 295 -1.79 -14.14 15.94
CA LEU A 295 -0.89 -14.80 14.98
C LEU A 295 -1.58 -14.97 13.63
N TYR A 296 -2.84 -15.42 13.62
CA TYR A 296 -3.65 -15.53 12.42
C TYR A 296 -3.84 -14.16 11.74
N ALA A 297 -4.12 -13.12 12.52
CA ALA A 297 -4.24 -11.76 12.00
C ALA A 297 -2.94 -11.31 11.31
N THR A 298 -1.79 -11.58 11.94
CA THR A 298 -0.47 -11.29 11.40
C THR A 298 -0.21 -12.06 10.10
N THR A 299 -0.59 -13.33 10.04
CA THR A 299 -0.46 -14.16 8.84
C THR A 299 -1.33 -13.66 7.69
N LEU A 300 -2.58 -13.24 7.96
CA LEU A 300 -3.45 -12.63 6.96
C LEU A 300 -2.87 -11.31 6.45
N ALA A 301 -2.35 -10.47 7.34
CA ALA A 301 -1.68 -9.23 6.95
C ALA A 301 -0.45 -9.53 6.08
N ALA A 302 0.36 -10.52 6.44
CA ALA A 302 1.51 -11.00 5.68
C ALA A 302 1.17 -11.56 4.29
N ARG A 303 -0.07 -12.03 4.10
CA ARG A 303 -0.60 -12.44 2.80
C ARG A 303 -1.24 -11.29 2.01
N GLY A 304 -1.14 -10.05 2.51
CA GLY A 304 -1.69 -8.87 1.85
C GLY A 304 -3.21 -8.75 1.98
N ARG A 305 -3.83 -9.42 2.95
CA ARG A 305 -5.30 -9.41 3.14
C ARG A 305 -5.80 -8.25 4.00
N ALA A 306 -4.90 -7.39 4.45
CA ALA A 306 -5.24 -6.27 5.30
C ALA A 306 -5.78 -5.09 4.49
N VAL A 307 -6.92 -4.57 4.91
CA VAL A 307 -7.47 -3.30 4.42
C VAL A 307 -6.89 -2.16 5.27
N PRO A 308 -6.39 -1.07 4.66
CA PRO A 308 -5.85 0.06 5.41
C PRO A 308 -6.86 0.71 6.36
N TRP A 309 -6.38 1.12 7.54
CA TRP A 309 -7.14 1.94 8.48
C TRP A 309 -6.34 3.23 8.81
N PRO A 310 -7.00 4.40 8.90
CA PRO A 310 -8.41 4.62 8.56
C PRO A 310 -8.66 4.42 7.06
N PRO A 311 -9.86 3.94 6.66
CA PRO A 311 -10.24 3.86 5.25
C PRO A 311 -10.17 5.24 4.57
N ALA A 312 -10.01 5.26 3.25
CA ALA A 312 -10.06 6.51 2.49
C ALA A 312 -11.40 7.25 2.71
N ARG A 313 -11.39 8.57 2.57
CA ARG A 313 -12.51 9.46 2.94
C ARG A 313 -13.89 9.02 2.43
N ASN A 314 -13.98 8.53 1.20
CA ASN A 314 -15.25 8.08 0.61
C ASN A 314 -15.37 6.55 0.51
N ALA A 315 -14.47 5.81 1.17
CA ALA A 315 -14.54 4.36 1.23
C ALA A 315 -15.66 3.89 2.15
N GLY A 316 -16.19 2.70 1.85
CA GLY A 316 -17.13 2.02 2.73
C GLY A 316 -16.49 1.68 4.08
N CYS A 317 -17.32 1.58 5.11
CA CYS A 317 -16.86 1.18 6.43
C CYS A 317 -16.33 -0.26 6.41
N TRP A 318 -15.21 -0.48 7.08
CA TRP A 318 -14.55 -1.78 7.20
C TRP A 318 -15.42 -2.87 7.86
N CYS A 319 -16.47 -2.49 8.60
CA CYS A 319 -17.39 -3.40 9.29
C CYS A 319 -18.38 -4.12 8.36
N GLY A 320 -18.39 -3.80 7.06
CA GLY A 320 -19.29 -4.42 6.08
C GLY A 320 -20.73 -3.90 6.09
N SER A 321 -21.03 -2.79 6.79
CA SER A 321 -22.37 -2.19 6.84
C SER A 321 -22.84 -1.58 5.51
N GLY A 322 -21.93 -1.41 4.54
CA GLY A 322 -22.19 -0.71 3.28
C GLY A 322 -22.31 0.81 3.39
N SER A 323 -22.33 1.36 4.61
CA SER A 323 -22.28 2.81 4.85
C SER A 323 -20.86 3.35 4.72
N ALA A 324 -20.70 4.64 4.42
CA ALA A 324 -19.38 5.27 4.42
C ALA A 324 -18.75 5.21 5.82
N TYR A 325 -17.42 5.05 5.92
CA TYR A 325 -16.72 4.94 7.20
C TYR A 325 -17.07 6.11 8.14
N ARG A 326 -17.02 7.35 7.64
CA ARG A 326 -17.34 8.60 8.37
C ARG A 326 -18.77 8.67 8.94
N GLU A 327 -19.71 7.92 8.36
CA GLU A 327 -21.12 7.89 8.78
C GLU A 327 -21.38 6.69 9.70
N CYS A 328 -20.35 5.90 10.01
CA CYS A 328 -20.40 4.67 10.78
C CYS A 328 -19.36 4.72 11.91
N HIS A 329 -18.26 3.97 11.82
CA HIS A 329 -17.24 3.91 12.89
C HIS A 329 -16.26 5.11 12.89
N GLY A 330 -16.29 5.93 11.83
CA GLY A 330 -15.54 7.18 11.75
C GLY A 330 -16.27 8.39 12.35
N ALA A 331 -17.51 8.22 12.83
CA ALA A 331 -18.37 9.28 13.35
C ALA A 331 -18.06 9.68 14.80
#